data_AF-A0A842PQR6-F1
#
_entry.id   AF-A0A842PQR6-F1
#
_cell.length_a   1.000
_cell.length_b   1.000
_cell.length_c   1.000
_cell.angle_alpha   90.00
_cell.angle_beta   90.00
_cell.angle_gamma   90.00
#
_symmetry.space_group_name_H-M   'P 1'
#
loop_
_entity.id
_entity.type
_entity.pdbx_description
1 polymer ?
#
loop_
_entity_poly.entity_id
_entity_poly.type
_entity_poly.pdbx_seq_one_letter_code
_entity_poly.pdbx_strand_id
1 'polypeptide(L)'
;MLRLPRPMLSRFERFSLYNSPYPAHDSGCAIDLYVAADDPVARSPVAGVVRETRTVRAPDKPYAHDDEYLILVDVDADATGLDWLGDPDDDPRDGLVARILHVDPGVDAGDEVAVGDSLGRLVRSGFFAPWVSNHVHVGFRAADANHHRARGSLPVSPDVTVSPLDWDGTGTVVETAETFVVLDAPTRADAAVAPDGFVGLASDEGVVLDGGLAHYGFGGALSPVEDGQSLSLLGERVGRAAGRDVPWADFDVLVDGVQITGLSLFASRVDFGSKLVCPGHGFATGDEVSVEIRPSADPIRLD
;
A
#
# COMPACT_ATOMS: atom_id res chain seq x y z
N MET A 1 -12.43 12.44 6.02
CA MET A 1 -11.44 11.66 5.22
C MET A 1 -11.91 11.64 3.78
N LEU A 2 -10.99 11.72 2.81
CA LEU A 2 -11.35 11.65 1.40
C LEU A 2 -11.66 10.21 1.01
N ARG A 3 -12.87 9.96 0.55
CA ARG A 3 -13.33 8.63 0.13
C ARG A 3 -13.02 8.41 -1.34
N LEU A 4 -12.24 7.37 -1.60
CA LEU A 4 -11.72 6.99 -2.90
C LEU A 4 -12.67 5.98 -3.57
N PRO A 5 -13.30 6.29 -4.70
CA PRO A 5 -14.41 5.51 -5.20
C PRO A 5 -13.98 4.16 -5.82
N ARG A 6 -14.81 3.12 -5.66
CA ARG A 6 -14.57 1.79 -6.24
C ARG A 6 -14.23 1.81 -7.73
N PRO A 7 -14.91 2.56 -8.62
CA PRO A 7 -14.55 2.64 -10.03
C PRO A 7 -13.09 3.05 -10.27
N MET A 8 -12.55 3.95 -9.46
CA MET A 8 -11.14 4.35 -9.53
C MET A 8 -10.22 3.22 -9.06
N LEU A 9 -10.49 2.66 -7.87
CA LEU A 9 -9.67 1.58 -7.28
C LEU A 9 -9.68 0.31 -8.14
N SER A 10 -10.79 0.01 -8.81
CA SER A 10 -10.93 -1.14 -9.70
C SER A 10 -10.08 -1.08 -10.97
N ARG A 11 -9.29 -0.02 -11.16
CA ARG A 11 -8.29 0.07 -12.24
C ARG A 11 -6.93 -0.49 -11.84
N PHE A 12 -6.73 -0.77 -10.56
CA PHE A 12 -5.49 -1.26 -9.98
C PHE A 12 -5.68 -2.69 -9.46
N GLU A 13 -4.64 -3.51 -9.53
CA GLU A 13 -4.69 -4.90 -9.06
C GLU A 13 -4.61 -5.00 -7.54
N ARG A 14 -3.80 -4.13 -6.94
CA ARG A 14 -3.57 -4.10 -5.50
C ARG A 14 -3.51 -2.66 -5.00
N PHE A 15 -3.74 -2.48 -3.71
CA PHE A 15 -3.46 -1.23 -3.04
C PHE A 15 -2.97 -1.44 -1.60
N SER A 16 -2.30 -0.44 -1.07
CA SER A 16 -1.94 -0.35 0.35
C SER A 16 -1.98 1.09 0.84
N LEU A 17 -2.43 1.28 2.08
CA LEU A 17 -2.41 2.55 2.80
C LEU A 17 -1.22 2.64 3.76
N TYR A 18 -0.63 1.51 4.17
CA TYR A 18 0.36 1.46 5.25
C TYR A 18 1.69 0.78 4.86
N ASN A 19 1.81 0.14 3.70
CA ASN A 19 2.98 -0.66 3.32
C ASN A 19 4.05 0.16 2.58
N SER A 20 4.54 1.21 3.23
CA SER A 20 5.47 2.16 2.63
C SER A 20 6.25 2.91 3.72
N PRO A 21 7.53 3.26 3.49
CA PRO A 21 8.32 4.01 4.47
C PRO A 21 7.97 5.51 4.50
N TYR A 22 7.09 5.97 3.60
CA TYR A 22 6.71 7.38 3.53
C TYR A 22 5.82 7.77 4.72
N PRO A 23 6.09 8.89 5.42
CA PRO A 23 5.32 9.29 6.60
C PRO A 23 3.81 9.51 6.40
N ALA A 24 3.34 9.58 5.16
CA ALA A 24 1.91 9.63 4.87
C ALA A 24 1.23 8.28 5.15
N HIS A 25 1.97 7.19 5.11
CA HIS A 25 1.45 5.84 5.35
C HIS A 25 1.34 5.52 6.84
N ASP A 26 1.99 6.27 7.72
CA ASP A 26 1.86 6.14 9.19
C ASP A 26 0.39 6.21 9.67
N SER A 27 -0.48 6.89 8.92
CA SER A 27 -1.89 7.13 9.27
C SER A 27 -2.86 7.06 8.07
N GLY A 28 -2.45 6.35 7.01
CA GLY A 28 -3.25 6.20 5.79
C GLY A 28 -3.62 7.54 5.12
N CYS A 29 -2.68 8.48 5.11
CA CYS A 29 -2.75 9.77 4.41
C CYS A 29 -2.24 9.71 2.95
N ALA A 30 -1.94 8.51 2.46
CA ALA A 30 -1.66 8.21 1.07
C ALA A 30 -2.10 6.78 0.75
N ILE A 31 -2.12 6.46 -0.54
CA ILE A 31 -2.40 5.12 -1.04
C ILE A 31 -1.42 4.80 -2.17
N ASP A 32 -0.85 3.60 -2.11
CA ASP A 32 -0.03 3.02 -3.15
C ASP A 32 -0.91 2.12 -4.02
N LEU A 33 -0.93 2.37 -5.32
CA LEU A 33 -1.81 1.75 -6.29
C LEU A 33 -0.99 0.96 -7.32
N TYR A 34 -1.14 -0.35 -7.30
CA TYR A 34 -0.32 -1.27 -8.07
C TYR A 34 -1.04 -1.70 -9.35
N VAL A 35 -0.31 -1.68 -10.46
CA VAL A 35 -0.75 -2.25 -11.74
C VAL A 35 -0.17 -3.67 -11.91
N ALA A 36 -0.52 -4.33 -13.01
CA ALA A 36 0.10 -5.59 -13.40
C ALA A 36 1.62 -5.45 -13.50
N ALA A 37 2.37 -6.48 -13.09
CA ALA A 37 3.82 -6.41 -12.98
C ALA A 37 4.53 -6.08 -14.31
N ASP A 38 3.91 -6.41 -15.44
CA ASP A 38 4.39 -6.15 -16.79
C ASP A 38 3.80 -4.87 -17.43
N ASP A 39 2.92 -4.15 -16.73
CA ASP A 39 2.36 -2.86 -17.18
C ASP A 39 3.23 -1.70 -16.69
N PRO A 40 4.05 -1.07 -17.56
CA PRO A 40 4.88 0.05 -17.17
C PRO A 40 4.11 1.37 -17.09
N VAL A 41 2.83 1.41 -17.50
CA VAL A 41 2.06 2.66 -17.60
C VAL A 41 1.57 3.09 -16.23
N ALA A 42 1.92 4.32 -15.85
CA ALA A 42 1.38 4.96 -14.66
C ALA A 42 -0.02 5.52 -14.97
N ARG A 43 -1.05 4.88 -14.44
CA ARG A 43 -2.45 5.29 -14.65
C ARG A 43 -2.85 6.35 -13.65
N SER A 44 -3.49 7.43 -14.10
CA SER A 44 -3.96 8.50 -13.23
C SER A 44 -5.07 8.00 -12.30
N PRO A 45 -4.91 8.14 -10.96
CA PRO A 45 -5.97 7.83 -10.02
C PRO A 45 -7.00 8.97 -9.91
N VAL A 46 -6.78 10.11 -10.58
CA VAL A 46 -7.63 11.30 -10.48
C VAL A 46 -7.93 11.85 -11.87
N ALA A 47 -9.05 12.56 -11.99
CA ALA A 47 -9.31 13.48 -13.09
C ALA A 47 -8.94 14.90 -12.68
N GLY A 48 -8.51 15.73 -13.63
CA GLY A 48 -8.16 17.13 -13.36
C GLY A 48 -7.19 17.71 -14.36
N VAL A 49 -6.53 18.80 -13.96
CA VAL A 49 -5.52 19.50 -14.77
C VAL A 49 -4.17 19.35 -14.11
N VAL A 50 -3.16 18.93 -14.88
CA VAL A 50 -1.79 18.85 -14.40
C VAL A 50 -1.30 20.26 -14.06
N ARG A 51 -0.95 20.47 -12.80
CA ARG A 51 -0.48 21.75 -12.26
C ARG A 51 1.01 21.94 -12.47
N GLU A 52 1.78 20.90 -12.18
CA GLU A 52 3.24 20.92 -12.17
C GLU A 52 3.77 19.50 -12.32
N THR A 53 4.83 19.34 -13.12
CA THR A 53 5.70 18.16 -13.06
C THR A 53 7.09 18.61 -12.62
N ARG A 54 7.72 17.80 -11.76
CA ARG A 54 8.98 18.19 -11.14
C ARG A 54 9.86 16.99 -10.85
N THR A 55 11.12 17.07 -11.27
CA THR A 55 12.16 16.16 -10.81
C THR A 55 12.57 16.46 -9.37
N VAL A 56 12.65 15.44 -8.54
CA VAL A 56 13.09 15.48 -7.15
C VAL A 56 14.23 14.49 -6.94
N ARG A 57 15.10 14.79 -5.96
CA ARG A 57 16.23 13.91 -5.64
C ARG A 57 15.74 12.75 -4.78
N ALA A 58 16.05 11.54 -5.20
CA ALA A 58 15.93 10.32 -4.39
C ALA A 58 17.31 9.82 -3.92
N PRO A 59 17.36 8.92 -2.93
CA PRO A 59 18.59 8.21 -2.59
C PRO A 59 19.16 7.48 -3.81
N ASP A 60 20.46 7.62 -4.02
CA ASP A 60 21.16 6.89 -5.08
C ASP A 60 21.26 5.41 -4.68
N LYS A 61 20.68 4.53 -5.49
CA LYS A 61 20.68 3.09 -5.28
C LYS A 61 20.89 2.39 -6.63
N PRO A 62 21.68 1.29 -6.70
CA PRO A 62 22.03 0.64 -7.97
C PRO A 62 20.84 0.14 -8.81
N TYR A 63 19.69 -0.11 -8.18
CA TYR A 63 18.47 -0.57 -8.84
C TYR A 63 17.47 0.55 -9.15
N ALA A 64 17.72 1.77 -8.65
CA ALA A 64 16.79 2.87 -8.78
C ALA A 64 16.99 3.57 -10.12
N HIS A 65 15.91 4.22 -10.58
CA HIS A 65 16.00 5.21 -11.63
C HIS A 65 16.83 6.42 -11.14
N ASP A 66 17.55 7.07 -12.05
CA ASP A 66 18.44 8.20 -11.73
C ASP A 66 17.69 9.38 -11.08
N ASP A 67 16.44 9.55 -11.48
CA ASP A 67 15.54 10.61 -11.05
C ASP A 67 14.27 10.06 -10.39
N GLU A 68 13.72 10.83 -9.44
CA GLU A 68 12.37 10.67 -8.92
C GLU A 68 11.53 11.87 -9.33
N TYR A 69 10.22 11.70 -9.39
CA TYR A 69 9.33 12.71 -9.97
C TYR A 69 8.13 12.96 -9.09
N LEU A 70 7.67 14.20 -9.13
CA LEU A 70 6.44 14.66 -8.54
C LEU A 70 5.54 15.21 -9.64
N ILE A 71 4.35 14.67 -9.75
CA ILE A 71 3.26 15.23 -10.55
C ILE A 71 2.23 15.81 -9.59
N LEU A 72 1.87 17.07 -9.78
CA LEU A 72 0.77 17.73 -9.10
C LEU A 72 -0.41 17.86 -10.06
N VAL A 73 -1.61 17.47 -9.62
CA VAL A 73 -2.84 17.62 -10.39
C VAL A 73 -3.83 18.42 -9.56
N ASP A 74 -4.33 19.53 -10.10
CA ASP A 74 -5.51 20.22 -9.56
C ASP A 74 -6.73 19.33 -9.88
N VAL A 75 -7.31 18.74 -8.84
CA VAL A 75 -8.25 17.62 -8.95
C VAL A 75 -9.65 18.12 -9.25
N ASP A 76 -10.27 17.55 -10.26
CA ASP A 76 -11.72 17.58 -10.42
C ASP A 76 -12.32 16.47 -9.54
N ALA A 77 -12.77 16.85 -8.35
CA ALA A 77 -13.27 15.91 -7.35
C ALA A 77 -14.53 15.16 -7.83
N ASP A 78 -15.42 15.84 -8.56
CA ASP A 78 -16.65 15.25 -9.08
C ASP A 78 -16.37 14.28 -10.23
N ALA A 79 -15.52 14.67 -11.19
CA ALA A 79 -15.12 13.78 -12.29
C ALA A 79 -14.30 12.58 -11.80
N THR A 80 -13.54 12.75 -10.71
CA THR A 80 -12.85 11.63 -10.04
C THR A 80 -13.83 10.74 -9.27
N GLY A 81 -14.95 11.30 -8.78
CA GLY A 81 -15.92 10.65 -7.91
C GLY A 81 -15.52 10.65 -6.43
N LEU A 82 -14.74 11.63 -5.99
CA LEU A 82 -14.31 11.76 -4.59
C LEU A 82 -15.46 12.25 -3.71
N ASP A 83 -15.55 11.66 -2.52
CA ASP A 83 -16.51 12.04 -1.49
C ASP A 83 -15.78 12.40 -0.18
N TRP A 84 -16.44 13.10 0.73
CA TRP A 84 -15.88 13.54 2.00
C TRP A 84 -16.66 12.97 3.18
N LEU A 85 -15.97 12.22 4.03
CA LEU A 85 -16.54 11.56 5.22
C LEU A 85 -16.47 12.43 6.49
N GLY A 86 -15.98 13.67 6.41
CA GLY A 86 -15.85 14.56 7.56
C GLY A 86 -17.01 15.55 7.68
N ASP A 87 -16.79 16.61 8.45
CA ASP A 87 -17.72 17.72 8.54
C ASP A 87 -17.86 18.39 7.16
N PRO A 88 -19.09 18.60 6.63
CA PRO A 88 -19.31 19.31 5.37
C PRO A 88 -18.71 20.72 5.33
N ASP A 89 -18.60 21.41 6.46
CA ASP A 89 -18.01 22.77 6.52
C ASP A 89 -16.49 22.75 6.31
N ASP A 90 -15.85 21.59 6.49
CA ASP A 90 -14.41 21.37 6.30
C ASP A 90 -14.09 20.55 5.02
N ASP A 91 -15.05 20.43 4.09
CA ASP A 91 -14.87 19.64 2.86
C ASP A 91 -13.74 20.23 1.98
N PRO A 92 -12.60 19.53 1.83
CA PRO A 92 -11.44 20.07 1.14
C PRO A 92 -11.47 19.84 -0.37
N ARG A 93 -12.60 19.35 -0.92
CA ARG A 93 -12.70 18.96 -2.34
C ARG A 93 -12.60 20.15 -3.29
N ASP A 94 -12.98 21.36 -2.86
CA ASP A 94 -12.71 22.57 -3.62
C ASP A 94 -11.22 22.96 -3.52
N GLY A 95 -10.55 23.11 -4.66
CA GLY A 95 -9.11 23.37 -4.72
C GLY A 95 -8.24 22.19 -4.28
N LEU A 96 -8.72 20.96 -4.35
CA LEU A 96 -7.94 19.78 -3.99
C LEU A 96 -6.78 19.55 -4.96
N VAL A 97 -5.59 19.25 -4.44
CA VAL A 97 -4.39 18.93 -5.23
C VAL A 97 -3.91 17.52 -4.90
N ALA A 98 -3.78 16.67 -5.92
CA ALA A 98 -3.16 15.36 -5.80
C ALA A 98 -1.64 15.48 -5.98
N ARG A 99 -0.86 14.91 -5.06
CA ARG A 99 0.56 14.60 -5.23
C ARG A 99 0.69 13.17 -5.73
N ILE A 100 1.36 12.98 -6.86
CA ILE A 100 1.64 11.68 -7.43
C ILE A 100 3.16 11.49 -7.55
N LEU A 101 3.67 10.36 -7.07
CA LEU A 101 5.10 10.00 -7.11
C LEU A 101 5.34 8.73 -7.93
N HIS A 102 6.61 8.45 -8.22
CA HIS A 102 7.10 7.22 -8.87
C HIS A 102 6.70 7.10 -10.34
N VAL A 103 6.53 8.25 -11.01
CA VAL A 103 6.13 8.33 -12.41
C VAL A 103 7.05 9.28 -13.17
N ASP A 104 7.82 8.76 -14.12
CA ASP A 104 8.46 9.57 -15.15
C ASP A 104 7.36 10.23 -16.01
N PRO A 105 7.17 11.56 -15.94
CA PRO A 105 5.99 12.21 -16.49
C PRO A 105 5.96 12.18 -18.01
N GLY A 106 4.84 11.74 -18.56
CA GLY A 106 4.48 11.89 -19.98
C GLY A 106 3.44 12.97 -20.22
N VAL A 107 3.27 13.87 -19.26
CA VAL A 107 2.29 14.97 -19.23
C VAL A 107 2.98 16.27 -18.81
N ASP A 108 2.44 17.40 -19.25
CA ASP A 108 2.94 18.75 -18.97
C ASP A 108 1.92 19.57 -18.18
N ALA A 109 2.37 20.67 -17.55
CA ALA A 109 1.48 21.60 -16.88
C ALA A 109 0.45 22.19 -17.85
N GLY A 110 -0.82 22.12 -17.48
CA GLY A 110 -1.97 22.52 -18.30
C GLY A 110 -2.68 21.36 -19.00
N ASP A 111 -2.10 20.16 -19.03
CA ASP A 111 -2.75 18.99 -19.61
C ASP A 111 -3.95 18.53 -18.78
N GLU A 112 -5.06 18.20 -19.44
CA GLU A 112 -6.22 17.55 -18.83
C GLU A 112 -6.02 16.03 -18.80
N VAL A 113 -6.34 15.41 -17.66
CA VAL A 113 -6.29 13.95 -17.48
C VAL A 113 -7.61 13.45 -16.90
N ALA A 114 -8.07 12.30 -17.39
CA ALA A 114 -9.17 11.55 -16.79
C ALA A 114 -8.64 10.39 -15.93
N VAL A 115 -9.50 9.84 -15.06
CA VAL A 115 -9.16 8.66 -14.26
C VAL A 115 -8.83 7.48 -15.18
N GLY A 116 -7.62 6.96 -15.07
CA GLY A 116 -7.09 5.84 -15.85
C GLY A 116 -6.23 6.24 -17.05
N ASP A 117 -6.17 7.53 -17.40
CA ASP A 117 -5.27 8.03 -18.44
C ASP A 117 -3.81 7.85 -18.03
N SER A 118 -2.91 7.79 -19.01
CA SER A 118 -1.48 7.66 -18.76
C SER A 118 -0.91 8.98 -18.25
N LEU A 119 -0.27 8.96 -17.08
CA LEU A 119 0.57 10.04 -16.57
C LEU A 119 2.02 9.93 -17.04
N GLY A 120 2.39 8.80 -17.65
CA GLY A 120 3.76 8.50 -18.03
C GLY A 120 4.13 7.05 -17.69
N ARG A 121 5.38 6.82 -17.30
CA ARG A 121 5.90 5.48 -17.00
C ARG A 121 6.27 5.36 -15.52
N LEU A 122 5.97 4.22 -14.93
CA LEU A 122 6.40 3.90 -13.57
C LEU A 122 7.94 3.85 -13.51
N VAL A 123 8.51 4.47 -12.48
CA VAL A 123 9.95 4.38 -12.18
C VAL A 123 10.19 3.65 -10.88
N ARG A 124 11.31 2.92 -10.83
CA ARG A 124 11.77 2.29 -9.60
C ARG A 124 12.44 3.34 -8.73
N SER A 125 11.78 3.74 -7.65
CA SER A 125 12.25 4.80 -6.77
C SER A 125 13.48 4.42 -5.96
N GLY A 126 14.39 5.38 -5.77
CA GLY A 126 15.46 5.28 -4.76
C GLY A 126 14.95 5.21 -3.32
N PHE A 127 13.71 5.64 -3.06
CA PHE A 127 13.08 5.53 -1.74
C PHE A 127 12.52 4.13 -1.45
N PHE A 128 12.32 3.30 -2.47
CA PHE A 128 11.80 1.94 -2.27
C PHE A 128 12.77 1.08 -1.47
N ALA A 129 12.21 0.24 -0.62
CA ALA A 129 12.93 -0.93 -0.16
C ALA A 129 13.04 -1.95 -1.32
N PRO A 130 14.07 -2.81 -1.35
CA PRO A 130 14.30 -3.72 -2.48
C PRO A 130 13.12 -4.64 -2.86
N TRP A 131 12.27 -5.01 -1.90
CA TRP A 131 11.10 -5.87 -2.11
C TRP A 131 9.86 -5.13 -2.63
N VAL A 132 9.88 -3.81 -2.70
CA VAL A 132 8.73 -3.01 -3.14
C VAL A 132 8.59 -3.11 -4.66
N SER A 133 7.37 -3.45 -5.10
CA SER A 133 6.98 -3.44 -6.52
C SER A 133 6.62 -2.01 -6.95
N ASN A 134 6.84 -1.67 -8.21
CA ASN A 134 6.47 -0.36 -8.73
C ASN A 134 4.96 -0.11 -8.61
N HIS A 135 4.59 1.12 -8.25
CA HIS A 135 3.21 1.52 -8.01
C HIS A 135 3.09 3.04 -8.19
N VAL A 136 1.85 3.51 -8.35
CA VAL A 136 1.51 4.93 -8.26
C VAL A 136 1.23 5.25 -6.79
N HIS A 137 2.04 6.11 -6.19
CA HIS A 137 1.76 6.66 -4.87
C HIS A 137 0.94 7.94 -5.02
N VAL A 138 -0.19 8.07 -4.33
CA VAL A 138 -1.01 9.29 -4.33
C VAL A 138 -1.42 9.74 -2.93
N GLY A 139 -1.32 11.05 -2.70
CA GLY A 139 -1.87 11.73 -1.52
C GLY A 139 -2.47 13.08 -1.90
N PHE A 140 -3.38 13.59 -1.07
CA PHE A 140 -4.20 14.77 -1.40
C PHE A 140 -3.97 15.92 -0.44
N ARG A 141 -4.04 17.17 -0.91
CA ARG A 141 -3.87 18.38 -0.09
C ARG A 141 -4.80 19.49 -0.54
N ALA A 142 -5.11 20.41 0.36
CA ALA A 142 -5.78 21.65 0.01
C ALA A 142 -4.89 22.55 -0.88
N ALA A 143 -5.51 23.45 -1.65
CA ALA A 143 -4.85 24.34 -2.60
C ALA A 143 -3.77 25.24 -1.99
N ASP A 144 -3.93 25.66 -0.73
CA ASP A 144 -3.05 26.59 -0.04
C ASP A 144 -1.93 25.89 0.76
N ALA A 145 -1.97 24.56 0.84
CA ALA A 145 -0.94 23.77 1.49
C ALA A 145 0.37 23.76 0.69
N ASN A 146 1.48 23.43 1.35
CA ASN A 146 2.74 23.21 0.66
C ASN A 146 2.72 21.85 -0.04
N HIS A 147 2.63 21.81 -1.38
CA HIS A 147 2.54 20.56 -2.16
C HIS A 147 3.89 19.85 -2.39
N HIS A 148 5.01 20.46 -2.03
CA HIS A 148 6.36 19.90 -2.26
C HIS A 148 6.94 19.17 -1.05
N ARG A 149 6.35 19.33 0.14
CA ARG A 149 6.74 18.57 1.35
C ARG A 149 6.26 17.12 1.28
N ALA A 150 6.99 16.18 1.88
CA ALA A 150 6.53 14.79 1.98
C ALA A 150 5.29 14.64 2.90
N ARG A 151 5.26 15.38 4.01
CA ARG A 151 4.15 15.38 4.99
C ARG A 151 3.06 16.40 4.65
N GLY A 152 1.86 16.19 5.20
CA GLY A 152 0.74 17.13 5.13
C GLY A 152 -0.40 16.71 4.20
N SER A 153 -0.41 15.45 3.75
CA SER A 153 -1.53 14.89 2.99
C SER A 153 -2.73 14.60 3.90
N LEU A 154 -3.93 14.69 3.35
CA LEU A 154 -5.19 14.38 4.01
C LEU A 154 -5.38 12.86 4.13
N PRO A 155 -6.05 12.38 5.18
CA PRO A 155 -6.39 10.96 5.32
C PRO A 155 -7.37 10.51 4.24
N VAL A 156 -7.06 9.38 3.59
CA VAL A 156 -7.87 8.78 2.51
C VAL A 156 -8.56 7.50 2.98
N SER A 157 -9.71 7.15 2.43
CA SER A 157 -10.47 5.93 2.75
C SER A 157 -10.92 5.24 1.47
N PRO A 158 -10.45 4.01 1.17
CA PRO A 158 -10.92 3.23 0.04
C PRO A 158 -12.42 2.88 0.16
N ASP A 159 -13.23 3.19 -0.84
CA ASP A 159 -14.65 2.82 -0.90
C ASP A 159 -14.86 1.41 -1.46
N VAL A 160 -14.16 0.45 -0.88
CA VAL A 160 -14.25 -0.96 -1.25
C VAL A 160 -14.28 -1.81 0.00
N THR A 161 -15.05 -2.88 -0.04
CA THR A 161 -14.93 -3.95 0.95
C THR A 161 -13.71 -4.79 0.61
N VAL A 162 -12.81 -4.95 1.58
CA VAL A 162 -11.72 -5.93 1.51
C VAL A 162 -12.14 -7.14 2.33
N SER A 163 -12.30 -8.28 1.66
CA SER A 163 -12.70 -9.54 2.30
C SER A 163 -11.50 -10.21 2.99
N PRO A 164 -11.68 -10.74 4.21
CA PRO A 164 -10.61 -11.39 4.95
C PRO A 164 -10.20 -12.73 4.34
N LEU A 165 -8.90 -13.01 4.39
CA LEU A 165 -8.30 -14.31 4.13
C LEU A 165 -7.68 -14.85 5.41
N ASP A 166 -8.23 -15.97 5.89
CA ASP A 166 -7.64 -16.70 7.00
C ASP A 166 -6.41 -17.47 6.53
N TRP A 167 -5.37 -17.50 7.35
CA TRP A 167 -4.12 -18.19 7.05
C TRP A 167 -3.57 -18.84 8.30
N ASP A 168 -3.12 -20.09 8.18
CA ASP A 168 -2.54 -20.86 9.28
C ASP A 168 -1.01 -20.72 9.38
N GLY A 169 -0.40 -19.89 8.53
CA GLY A 169 1.03 -19.66 8.49
C GLY A 169 1.78 -20.59 7.55
N THR A 170 1.11 -21.55 6.91
CA THR A 170 1.75 -22.53 6.03
C THR A 170 1.53 -22.23 4.55
N GLY A 171 2.44 -22.67 3.69
CA GLY A 171 2.26 -22.57 2.25
C GLY A 171 3.47 -23.07 1.46
N THR A 172 3.29 -23.19 0.15
CA THR A 172 4.34 -23.55 -0.81
C THR A 172 4.85 -22.30 -1.50
N VAL A 173 6.16 -22.13 -1.61
CA VAL A 173 6.77 -21.05 -2.38
C VAL A 173 6.42 -21.20 -3.86
N VAL A 174 5.72 -20.22 -4.42
CA VAL A 174 5.34 -20.17 -5.86
C VAL A 174 6.11 -19.12 -6.65
N GLU A 175 6.63 -18.10 -5.97
CA GLU A 175 7.45 -17.06 -6.58
C GLU A 175 8.68 -16.79 -5.71
N THR A 176 9.83 -16.65 -6.36
CA THR A 176 11.08 -16.23 -5.72
C THR A 176 11.64 -15.00 -6.42
N ALA A 177 11.96 -13.97 -5.65
CA ALA A 177 12.74 -12.81 -6.07
C ALA A 177 13.94 -12.65 -5.13
N GLU A 178 14.89 -11.78 -5.46
CA GLU A 178 16.13 -11.62 -4.66
C GLU A 178 15.88 -11.28 -3.17
N THR A 179 14.75 -10.63 -2.87
CA THR A 179 14.47 -10.09 -1.54
C THR A 179 13.15 -10.52 -0.91
N PHE A 180 12.40 -11.37 -1.61
CA PHE A 180 11.13 -11.89 -1.12
C PHE A 180 10.75 -13.19 -1.81
N VAL A 181 9.87 -13.94 -1.16
CA VAL A 181 9.13 -15.04 -1.77
C VAL A 181 7.64 -14.82 -1.62
N VAL A 182 6.84 -15.43 -2.50
CA VAL A 182 5.38 -15.45 -2.39
C VAL A 182 4.93 -16.90 -2.23
N LEU A 183 4.04 -17.13 -1.26
CA LEU A 183 3.43 -18.42 -1.01
C LEU A 183 2.14 -18.58 -1.83
N ASP A 184 1.70 -19.80 -2.07
CA ASP A 184 0.39 -20.11 -2.65
C ASP A 184 -0.79 -19.89 -1.69
N ALA A 185 -0.52 -19.61 -0.42
CA ALA A 185 -1.53 -19.45 0.63
C ALA A 185 -1.38 -18.12 1.38
N PRO A 186 -2.49 -17.56 1.91
CA PRO A 186 -3.87 -18.01 1.69
C PRO A 186 -4.35 -17.70 0.27
N THR A 187 -5.35 -18.44 -0.22
CA THR A 187 -5.87 -18.23 -1.59
C THR A 187 -7.14 -17.38 -1.59
N ARG A 188 -7.35 -16.66 -2.68
CA ARG A 188 -8.64 -16.01 -2.96
C ARG A 188 -9.77 -17.02 -3.22
N ALA A 189 -9.44 -18.20 -3.74
CA ALA A 189 -10.44 -19.19 -4.14
C ALA A 189 -11.28 -19.69 -2.95
N ASP A 190 -10.71 -19.65 -1.76
CA ASP A 190 -11.37 -20.04 -0.51
C ASP A 190 -12.24 -18.91 0.09
N ALA A 191 -12.13 -17.69 -0.44
CA ALA A 191 -12.93 -16.55 0.00
C ALA A 191 -14.27 -16.47 -0.72
N ALA A 192 -15.34 -16.18 0.03
CA ALA A 192 -16.65 -15.84 -0.53
C ALA A 192 -16.68 -14.40 -1.08
N VAL A 193 -15.80 -14.08 -2.04
CA VAL A 193 -15.62 -12.76 -2.63
C VAL A 193 -16.08 -12.73 -4.08
N ALA A 194 -16.68 -11.62 -4.52
CA ALA A 194 -17.00 -11.41 -5.94
C ALA A 194 -15.72 -11.44 -6.79
N PRO A 195 -15.75 -11.85 -8.08
CA PRO A 195 -14.55 -11.95 -8.91
C PRO A 195 -13.68 -10.68 -8.98
N ASP A 196 -14.28 -9.50 -8.80
CA ASP A 196 -13.61 -8.19 -8.84
C ASP A 196 -13.44 -7.53 -7.46
N GLY A 197 -13.81 -8.21 -6.37
CA GLY A 197 -13.67 -7.70 -5.00
C GLY A 197 -12.22 -7.65 -4.53
N PHE A 198 -11.93 -6.92 -3.46
CA PHE A 198 -10.60 -6.98 -2.86
C PHE A 198 -10.57 -8.03 -1.74
N VAL A 199 -9.43 -8.69 -1.58
CA VAL A 199 -9.11 -9.57 -0.45
C VAL A 199 -7.81 -9.11 0.21
N GLY A 200 -7.59 -9.48 1.46
CA GLY A 200 -6.33 -9.24 2.16
C GLY A 200 -6.17 -10.18 3.34
N LEU A 201 -4.95 -10.34 3.83
CA LEU A 201 -4.64 -11.21 4.97
C LEU A 201 -5.36 -10.70 6.22
N ALA A 202 -6.10 -11.59 6.87
CA ALA A 202 -6.81 -11.28 8.10
C ALA A 202 -5.95 -11.52 9.34
N SER A 203 -6.23 -10.75 10.39
CA SER A 203 -5.89 -11.11 11.76
C SER A 203 -6.71 -12.32 12.21
N ASP A 204 -6.34 -12.95 13.32
CA ASP A 204 -7.08 -14.06 13.93
C ASP A 204 -8.51 -13.65 14.35
N GLU A 205 -8.76 -12.35 14.49
CA GLU A 205 -10.07 -11.75 14.77
C GLU A 205 -10.87 -11.40 13.49
N GLY A 206 -10.35 -11.73 12.30
CA GLY A 206 -11.01 -11.50 11.01
C GLY A 206 -10.86 -10.08 10.47
N VAL A 207 -9.94 -9.27 11.02
CA VAL A 207 -9.68 -7.90 10.56
C VAL A 207 -8.59 -7.91 9.49
N VAL A 208 -8.86 -7.35 8.31
CA VAL A 208 -7.87 -7.28 7.22
C VAL A 208 -6.74 -6.32 7.59
N LEU A 209 -5.51 -6.85 7.68
CA LEU A 209 -4.31 -6.11 8.02
C LEU A 209 -3.63 -5.55 6.76
N ASP A 210 -2.99 -4.39 6.91
CA ASP A 210 -2.19 -3.72 5.88
C ASP A 210 -0.93 -3.10 6.48
N GLY A 211 0.14 -3.06 5.69
CA GLY A 211 1.44 -2.55 6.11
C GLY A 211 2.59 -3.53 5.96
N GLY A 212 3.80 -3.02 6.20
CA GLY A 212 5.00 -3.83 6.34
C GLY A 212 5.06 -4.41 7.74
N LEU A 213 4.45 -5.59 7.92
CA LEU A 213 4.41 -6.27 9.21
C LEU A 213 5.85 -6.58 9.67
N ALA A 214 6.12 -6.32 10.95
CA ALA A 214 7.44 -6.28 11.59
C ALA A 214 8.35 -5.14 11.10
N HIS A 215 8.67 -5.05 9.81
CA HIS A 215 9.72 -4.14 9.36
C HIS A 215 9.36 -2.65 9.31
N TYR A 216 8.09 -2.27 9.38
CA TYR A 216 7.69 -0.89 9.70
C TYR A 216 7.24 -0.79 11.16
N GLY A 217 7.17 0.42 11.71
CA GLY A 217 6.65 0.66 13.07
C GLY A 217 5.13 0.71 13.16
N PHE A 218 4.45 0.73 12.02
CA PHE A 218 3.01 0.98 11.92
C PHE A 218 2.38 0.14 10.81
N GLY A 219 1.08 -0.08 10.95
CA GLY A 219 0.20 -0.65 9.96
C GLY A 219 -1.22 -0.11 10.12
N GLY A 220 -2.18 -0.80 9.53
CA GLY A 220 -3.58 -0.45 9.68
C GLY A 220 -4.53 -1.56 9.29
N ALA A 221 -5.81 -1.28 9.49
CA ALA A 221 -6.92 -2.14 9.12
C ALA A 221 -7.60 -1.63 7.84
N LEU A 222 -7.86 -2.53 6.89
CA LEU A 222 -8.63 -2.27 5.67
C LEU A 222 -10.09 -2.73 5.75
N SER A 223 -10.47 -3.32 6.88
CA SER A 223 -11.85 -3.68 7.22
C SER A 223 -12.26 -3.01 8.54
N PRO A 224 -13.57 -2.98 8.88
CA PRO A 224 -14.01 -2.44 10.16
C PRO A 224 -13.29 -3.09 11.35
N VAL A 225 -12.88 -2.27 12.31
CA VAL A 225 -12.20 -2.67 13.54
C VAL A 225 -12.68 -1.76 14.67
N GLU A 226 -12.82 -2.31 15.87
CA GLU A 226 -13.18 -1.52 17.06
C GLU A 226 -11.95 -0.79 17.60
N ASP A 227 -12.14 0.47 18.02
CA ASP A 227 -11.06 1.23 18.64
C ASP A 227 -10.55 0.53 19.91
N GLY A 228 -9.23 0.40 20.02
CA GLY A 228 -8.60 -0.34 21.10
C GLY A 228 -8.68 -1.85 20.97
N GLN A 229 -9.22 -2.44 19.90
CA GLN A 229 -9.22 -3.90 19.71
C GLN A 229 -7.78 -4.43 19.61
N SER A 230 -7.49 -5.50 20.35
CA SER A 230 -6.23 -6.23 20.20
C SER A 230 -6.32 -7.11 18.96
N LEU A 231 -5.29 -7.06 18.11
CA LEU A 231 -5.22 -7.86 16.89
C LEU A 231 -4.06 -8.85 16.99
N SER A 232 -4.32 -10.07 16.55
CA SER A 232 -3.38 -11.20 16.59
C SER A 232 -3.23 -11.79 15.20
N LEU A 233 -2.09 -12.39 14.92
CA LEU A 233 -1.85 -13.15 13.69
C LEU A 233 -1.01 -14.36 14.06
N LEU A 234 -1.46 -15.54 13.65
CA LEU A 234 -0.80 -16.82 13.97
C LEU A 234 -0.68 -17.03 15.50
N GLY A 235 -1.70 -16.60 16.24
CA GLY A 235 -1.81 -16.76 17.69
C GLY A 235 -1.02 -15.76 18.52
N GLU A 236 -0.26 -14.84 17.90
CA GLU A 236 0.53 -13.82 18.60
C GLU A 236 -0.01 -12.41 18.34
N ARG A 237 0.02 -11.56 19.36
CA ARG A 237 -0.50 -10.20 19.25
C ARG A 237 0.43 -9.35 18.37
N VAL A 238 -0.10 -8.88 17.25
CA VAL A 238 0.63 -7.99 16.34
C VAL A 238 0.38 -6.52 16.60
N GLY A 239 -0.71 -6.14 17.28
CA GLY A 239 -0.95 -4.72 17.57
C GLY A 239 -2.26 -4.46 18.31
N ARG A 240 -2.54 -3.16 18.51
CA ARG A 240 -3.81 -2.68 19.03
C ARG A 240 -4.31 -1.54 18.16
N ALA A 241 -5.54 -1.64 17.70
CA ALA A 241 -6.14 -0.62 16.85
C ALA A 241 -6.31 0.72 17.59
N ALA A 242 -6.02 1.81 16.89
CA ALA A 242 -6.30 3.19 17.26
C ALA A 242 -7.06 3.82 16.08
N GLY A 243 -8.38 3.82 16.13
CA GLY A 243 -9.22 3.92 14.93
C GLY A 243 -8.88 2.78 13.97
N ARG A 244 -8.47 3.11 12.74
CA ARG A 244 -7.99 2.11 11.75
C ARG A 244 -6.48 1.91 11.78
N ASP A 245 -5.74 2.76 12.47
CA ASP A 245 -4.28 2.66 12.54
C ASP A 245 -3.92 1.54 13.52
N VAL A 246 -2.88 0.77 13.22
CA VAL A 246 -2.42 -0.32 14.07
C VAL A 246 -0.91 -0.17 14.26
N PRO A 247 -0.46 0.50 15.32
CA PRO A 247 0.94 0.45 15.73
C PRO A 247 1.33 -0.99 16.02
N TRP A 248 2.39 -1.47 15.38
CA TRP A 248 2.82 -2.85 15.58
C TRP A 248 3.42 -3.03 16.98
N ALA A 249 3.05 -4.13 17.63
CA ALA A 249 3.73 -4.62 18.83
C ALA A 249 5.14 -5.13 18.47
N ASP A 250 5.95 -5.40 19.50
CA ASP A 250 7.32 -5.89 19.30
C ASP A 250 7.34 -7.41 19.15
N PHE A 251 7.60 -7.86 17.92
CA PHE A 251 7.64 -9.28 17.54
C PHE A 251 8.58 -9.51 16.37
N ASP A 252 9.00 -10.76 16.22
CA ASP A 252 9.73 -11.30 15.09
C ASP A 252 8.82 -12.16 14.23
N VAL A 253 9.03 -12.12 12.92
CA VAL A 253 8.44 -13.07 11.97
C VAL A 253 9.52 -14.08 11.61
N LEU A 254 9.21 -15.37 11.72
CA LEU A 254 10.14 -16.44 11.42
C LEU A 254 9.55 -17.36 10.36
N VAL A 255 10.42 -17.94 9.55
CA VAL A 255 10.10 -19.01 8.60
C VAL A 255 10.97 -20.20 8.95
N ASP A 256 10.34 -21.32 9.29
CA ASP A 256 11.00 -22.55 9.77
C ASP A 256 12.00 -22.29 10.91
N GLY A 257 11.65 -21.37 11.81
CA GLY A 257 12.46 -20.98 12.97
C GLY A 257 13.58 -19.99 12.67
N VAL A 258 13.72 -19.50 11.42
CA VAL A 258 14.69 -18.48 11.03
C VAL A 258 13.99 -17.14 10.88
N GLN A 259 14.48 -16.11 11.60
CA GLN A 259 13.94 -14.76 11.51
C GLN A 259 14.07 -14.21 10.07
N ILE A 260 12.98 -13.64 9.57
CA ILE A 260 12.94 -12.88 8.32
C ILE A 260 12.61 -11.41 8.62
N THR A 261 12.70 -10.55 7.61
CA THR A 261 12.40 -9.12 7.74
C THR A 261 10.93 -8.86 8.07
N GLY A 262 10.00 -9.66 7.53
CA GLY A 262 8.58 -9.57 7.88
C GLY A 262 7.65 -9.99 6.76
N LEU A 263 6.40 -9.50 6.79
CA LEU A 263 5.40 -9.71 5.75
C LEU A 263 5.06 -8.40 5.05
N SER A 264 4.83 -8.47 3.74
CA SER A 264 4.29 -7.34 2.96
C SER A 264 2.79 -7.51 2.82
N LEU A 265 2.00 -6.74 3.57
CA LEU A 265 0.53 -6.83 3.56
C LEU A 265 -0.06 -5.77 2.61
N PHE A 266 -1.15 -6.13 1.93
CA PHE A 266 -1.85 -5.29 0.96
C PHE A 266 -3.24 -5.88 0.63
N ALA A 267 -4.11 -5.09 0.01
CA ALA A 267 -5.34 -5.59 -0.61
C ALA A 267 -5.07 -5.99 -2.06
N SER A 268 -5.65 -7.11 -2.52
CA SER A 268 -5.55 -7.60 -3.90
C SER A 268 -6.91 -7.95 -4.49
N ARG A 269 -7.10 -7.68 -5.77
CA ARG A 269 -8.26 -8.19 -6.54
C ARG A 269 -7.90 -9.36 -7.46
N VAL A 270 -6.60 -9.61 -7.64
CA VAL A 270 -6.06 -10.74 -8.41
C VAL A 270 -5.72 -11.87 -7.45
N ASP A 271 -5.05 -12.91 -7.94
CA ASP A 271 -4.57 -14.00 -7.09
C ASP A 271 -3.78 -13.47 -5.89
N PHE A 272 -3.97 -14.11 -4.74
CA PHE A 272 -3.39 -13.72 -3.47
C PHE A 272 -2.51 -14.84 -2.94
N GLY A 273 -1.43 -14.44 -2.27
CA GLY A 273 -0.50 -15.29 -1.58
C GLY A 273 0.34 -14.46 -0.61
N SER A 274 0.72 -15.03 0.53
CA SER A 274 1.51 -14.33 1.53
C SER A 274 2.90 -14.00 0.98
N LYS A 275 3.28 -12.71 1.00
CA LYS A 275 4.58 -12.22 0.56
C LYS A 275 5.54 -12.09 1.74
N LEU A 276 6.53 -12.97 1.81
CA LEU A 276 7.54 -13.02 2.85
C LEU A 276 8.73 -12.14 2.45
N VAL A 277 9.05 -11.12 3.24
CA VAL A 277 10.21 -10.25 3.01
C VAL A 277 11.43 -10.88 3.68
N CYS A 278 12.38 -11.35 2.88
CA CYS A 278 13.52 -12.14 3.35
C CYS A 278 14.77 -11.97 2.46
N PRO A 279 15.41 -10.77 2.43
CA PRO A 279 16.65 -10.57 1.69
C PRO A 279 17.73 -11.61 2.03
N GLY A 280 18.35 -12.19 1.01
CA GLY A 280 19.40 -13.20 1.18
C GLY A 280 18.89 -14.60 1.52
N HIS A 281 17.61 -14.90 1.27
CA HIS A 281 17.05 -16.23 1.50
C HIS A 281 17.64 -17.31 0.58
N GLY A 282 17.50 -18.57 1.01
CA GLY A 282 17.85 -19.76 0.23
C GLY A 282 16.66 -20.50 -0.39
N PHE A 283 15.43 -20.02 -0.19
CA PHE A 283 14.20 -20.66 -0.68
C PHE A 283 14.15 -20.79 -2.20
N ALA A 284 13.55 -21.88 -2.66
CA ALA A 284 13.24 -22.19 -4.06
C ALA A 284 11.73 -22.40 -4.26
N THR A 285 11.25 -22.20 -5.49
CA THR A 285 9.88 -22.58 -5.86
C THR A 285 9.64 -24.07 -5.57
N GLY A 286 8.55 -24.37 -4.88
CA GLY A 286 8.18 -25.71 -4.43
C GLY A 286 8.58 -26.03 -2.99
N ASP A 287 9.32 -25.16 -2.30
CA ASP A 287 9.60 -25.33 -0.87
C ASP A 287 8.31 -25.13 -0.06
N GLU A 288 8.01 -26.07 0.82
CA GLU A 288 6.97 -25.93 1.84
C GLU A 288 7.57 -25.25 3.07
N VAL A 289 6.90 -24.20 3.56
CA VAL A 289 7.39 -23.41 4.70
C VAL A 289 6.31 -23.21 5.75
N SER A 290 6.75 -23.01 6.99
CA SER A 290 5.88 -22.61 8.10
C SER A 290 6.33 -21.26 8.66
N VAL A 291 5.40 -20.31 8.69
CA VAL A 291 5.58 -18.97 9.25
C VAL A 291 5.05 -18.94 10.67
N GLU A 292 5.80 -18.29 11.55
CA GLU A 292 5.40 -18.07 12.95
C GLU A 292 5.73 -16.64 13.37
N ILE A 293 4.97 -16.12 14.34
CA ILE A 293 5.22 -14.83 14.97
C ILE A 293 5.57 -15.08 16.44
N ARG A 294 6.62 -14.43 16.93
CA ARG A 294 7.07 -14.56 18.32
C ARG A 294 7.33 -13.19 18.94
N PRO A 295 6.93 -12.95 20.21
CA PRO A 295 7.29 -11.72 20.91
C PRO A 295 8.80 -11.51 20.90
N SER A 296 9.21 -10.26 20.69
CA SER A 296 10.62 -9.88 20.67
C SER A 296 10.84 -8.62 21.49
N ALA A 297 12.02 -8.50 22.09
CA ALA A 297 12.45 -7.28 22.76
C ALA A 297 13.32 -6.38 21.86
N ASP A 298 13.71 -6.90 20.69
CA ASP A 298 14.58 -6.23 19.72
C ASP A 298 14.10 -6.55 18.28
N PRO A 299 12.87 -6.14 17.92
CA PRO A 299 12.30 -6.46 16.62
C PRO A 299 13.03 -5.69 15.50
N ILE A 300 13.04 -6.27 14.31
CA ILE A 300 13.48 -5.55 13.10
C ILE A 300 12.55 -4.36 12.86
N ARG A 301 13.10 -3.15 12.78
CA ARG A 301 12.39 -1.93 12.34
C ARG A 301 13.25 -1.19 11.32
N LEU A 302 12.65 -0.78 10.22
CA LEU A 302 13.26 0.06 9.20
C LEU A 302 12.75 1.48 9.40
N ASP A 303 13.68 2.39 9.66
CA ASP A 303 13.44 3.83 9.72
C ASP A 303 13.38 4.49 8.33
#